data_AF-A0A662XZG4-F1
#
_entry.id   AF-A0A662XZG4-F1
#
_cell.length_a   1.000
_cell.length_b   1.000
_cell.length_c   1.000
_cell.angle_alpha   90.00
_cell.angle_beta   90.00
_cell.angle_gamma   90.00
#
_symmetry.space_group_name_H-M   'P 1'
#
loop_
_entity.id
_entity.type
_entity.pdbx_description
1 polymer ?
#
loop_
_entity_poly.entity_id
_entity_poly.type
_entity_poly.pdbx_seq_one_letter_code
_entity_poly.pdbx_strand_id
1 'polypeptide(L)' 'MKFPLPRNLFPPLELTTNQEENYEKLANSLIKSTLAEYDQFVVHDRKRVDSKRWKPVRTREEVVIYRER' A
#
# COMPACT_ATOMS: atom_id res chain seq x y z
N MET A 1 -25.60 16.81 -8.97
CA MET A 1 -24.86 16.04 -9.99
C MET A 1 -25.83 15.06 -10.65
N LYS A 2 -25.95 15.05 -11.98
CA LYS A 2 -26.86 14.14 -12.71
C LYS A 2 -26.13 12.82 -12.99
N PHE A 3 -26.74 11.72 -12.54
CA PHE A 3 -26.35 10.35 -12.86
C PHE A 3 -27.28 9.78 -13.93
N PRO A 4 -26.82 8.82 -14.74
CA PRO A 4 -25.51 8.20 -14.72
C PRO A 4 -24.43 9.08 -15.38
N LEU A 5 -23.20 8.90 -14.93
CA LEU A 5 -22.08 9.63 -15.48
C LEU A 5 -21.76 9.13 -16.90
N PRO A 6 -21.39 10.02 -17.84
CA PRO A 6 -21.04 9.62 -19.20
C PRO A 6 -19.79 8.72 -19.20
N ARG A 7 -19.73 7.77 -20.15
CA ARG A 7 -18.67 6.75 -20.23
C ARG A 7 -17.25 7.31 -20.37
N ASN A 8 -17.10 8.57 -20.76
CA ASN A 8 -15.82 9.25 -21.00
C ASN A 8 -15.70 10.51 -20.13
N LEU A 9 -16.01 10.39 -18.84
CA LEU A 9 -15.93 11.48 -17.87
C LEU A 9 -14.54 12.08 -17.74
N PHE A 10 -13.52 11.25 -17.90
CA PHE A 10 -12.13 11.65 -17.77
C PHE A 10 -11.46 11.49 -19.14
N PRO A 11 -10.69 12.49 -19.58
CA PRO A 11 -9.90 12.36 -20.80
C PRO A 11 -8.85 11.25 -20.62
N PRO A 12 -8.31 10.70 -21.73
CA PRO A 12 -7.15 9.82 -21.68
C PRO A 12 -6.01 10.48 -20.88
N LEU A 13 -5.36 9.68 -20.02
CA LEU A 13 -4.21 10.14 -19.26
C LEU A 13 -2.98 10.12 -20.17
N GLU A 14 -2.55 11.30 -20.60
CA GLU A 14 -1.31 11.48 -21.35
C GLU A 14 -0.17 11.70 -20.35
N LEU A 15 0.79 10.78 -20.31
CA LEU A 15 1.99 10.90 -19.49
C LEU A 15 3.19 11.24 -20.37
N THR A 16 4.07 12.10 -19.87
CA THR A 16 5.40 12.24 -20.45
C THR A 16 6.25 11.01 -20.11
N THR A 17 7.24 10.67 -20.94
CA THR A 17 8.17 9.56 -20.67
C THR A 17 8.81 9.67 -19.28
N ASN A 18 9.17 10.88 -18.85
CA ASN A 18 9.71 11.11 -17.51
C ASN A 18 8.69 10.81 -16.40
N GLN A 19 7.40 11.12 -16.60
CA GLN A 19 6.37 10.76 -15.62
C GLN A 19 6.17 9.25 -15.54
N GLU A 20 6.12 8.56 -16.69
CA GLU A 20 6.03 7.09 -16.74
C GLU A 20 7.18 6.44 -15.97
N GLU A 21 8.41 6.84 -16.29
CA GLU A 21 9.60 6.33 -15.59
C GLU A 21 9.57 6.60 -14.08
N ASN A 22 9.12 7.79 -13.67
CA ASN A 22 9.06 8.14 -12.25
C ASN A 22 8.00 7.33 -11.52
N TYR A 23 6.85 7.09 -12.14
CA TYR A 23 5.80 6.24 -11.55
C TYR A 23 6.25 4.78 -11.49
N GLU A 24 6.93 4.28 -12.51
CA GLU A 24 7.49 2.93 -12.50
C GLU A 24 8.54 2.78 -11.39
N LYS A 25 9.48 3.74 -11.27
CA LYS A 25 10.49 3.76 -10.21
C LYS A 25 9.84 3.81 -8.83
N LEU A 26 8.80 4.63 -8.66
CA LEU A 26 8.05 4.73 -7.41
C LEU A 26 7.36 3.41 -7.07
N ALA A 27 6.63 2.81 -8.02
CA ALA A 27 5.95 1.55 -7.83
C ALA A 27 6.92 0.43 -7.44
N ASN A 28 8.04 0.33 -8.16
CA ASN A 28 9.09 -0.64 -7.85
C ASN A 28 9.71 -0.42 -6.47
N SER A 29 9.91 0.83 -6.05
CA SER A 29 10.41 1.16 -4.72
C SER A 29 9.45 0.72 -3.62
N LEU A 30 8.15 1.02 -3.77
CA LEU A 30 7.11 0.63 -2.82
C LEU A 30 6.97 -0.89 -2.70
N ILE A 31 7.04 -1.61 -3.83
CA ILE A 31 6.98 -3.08 -3.81
C ILE A 31 8.20 -3.64 -3.08
N LYS A 32 9.41 -3.16 -3.41
CA LYS A 32 10.65 -3.62 -2.77
C LYS A 32 10.64 -3.36 -1.27
N SER A 33 10.22 -2.16 -0.82
CA SER A 33 10.15 -1.84 0.60
C SER A 33 9.13 -2.73 1.32
N THR A 34 7.94 -2.90 0.73
CA THR A 34 6.88 -3.75 1.30
C THR A 34 7.33 -5.21 1.42
N LEU A 35 8.01 -5.74 0.41
CA LEU A 35 8.54 -7.11 0.45
C LEU A 35 9.63 -7.28 1.51
N ALA A 36 10.52 -6.30 1.65
CA ALA A 36 11.56 -6.32 2.68
C ALA A 36 10.97 -6.27 4.10
N GLU A 37 9.96 -5.42 4.32
CA GLU A 37 9.25 -5.36 5.61
C GLU A 37 8.50 -6.66 5.91
N TYR A 38 7.87 -7.27 4.90
CA TYR A 38 7.21 -8.56 5.04
C TYR A 38 8.20 -9.69 5.34
N ASP A 39 9.35 -9.73 4.66
CA ASP A 39 10.40 -10.72 4.91
C ASP A 39 10.94 -10.59 6.34
N GLN A 40 11.20 -9.36 6.80
CA GLN A 40 11.56 -9.08 8.19
C GLN A 40 10.52 -9.64 9.17
N PHE A 41 9.24 -9.36 8.93
CA PHE A 41 8.17 -9.84 9.79
C PHE A 41 8.06 -11.38 9.83
N VAL A 42 8.20 -12.04 8.68
CA VAL A 42 8.04 -13.50 8.58
C VAL A 42 9.27 -14.24 9.06
N VAL A 43 10.46 -13.87 8.58
CA VAL A 43 11.72 -14.59 8.79
C VAL A 43 12.34 -14.25 10.13
N HIS A 44 12.42 -12.98 10.46
CA HIS A 44 13.14 -12.51 11.65
C HIS A 44 12.21 -12.37 12.87
N ASP A 45 11.03 -11.79 12.69
CA ASP A 45 10.10 -11.53 13.79
C ASP A 45 9.16 -12.71 14.06
N ARG A 46 9.24 -13.78 13.25
CA ARG A 46 8.44 -15.02 13.37
C ARG A 46 6.94 -14.73 13.45
N LYS A 47 6.47 -13.79 12.63
CA LYS A 47 5.08 -13.33 12.57
C LYS A 47 4.57 -12.69 13.87
N ARG A 48 5.47 -12.19 14.73
CA ARG A 48 5.11 -11.47 15.95
C ARG A 48 5.24 -9.98 15.73
N VAL A 49 4.18 -9.25 16.04
CA VAL A 49 4.16 -7.78 15.96
C VAL A 49 4.79 -7.20 17.23
N ASP A 50 5.75 -6.29 17.08
CA ASP A 50 6.32 -5.55 18.22
C ASP A 50 5.28 -4.64 18.86
N SER A 51 4.82 -5.01 20.05
CA SER A 51 3.82 -4.24 20.83
C SER A 51 4.32 -2.87 21.32
N LYS A 52 5.64 -2.63 21.34
CA LYS A 52 6.21 -1.33 21.67
C LYS A 52 6.02 -0.34 20.54
N ARG A 53 6.17 -0.78 19.29
CA ARG A 53 5.99 0.05 18.08
C ARG A 53 4.54 0.13 17.61
N TRP A 54 3.80 -0.98 17.69
CA TRP A 54 2.47 -1.10 17.11
C TRP A 54 1.37 -1.20 18.18
N LYS A 55 0.30 -0.42 18.01
CA LYS A 55 -0.91 -0.49 18.84
C LYS A 55 -2.03 -1.19 18.07
N PRO A 56 -2.68 -2.24 18.61
CA PRO A 56 -3.84 -2.84 17.96
C PRO A 56 -5.00 -1.83 17.96
N VAL A 57 -5.62 -1.65 16.80
CA VAL A 57 -6.75 -0.73 16.60
C VAL A 57 -8.05 -1.49 16.51
N ARG A 58 -8.06 -2.62 15.81
CA ARG A 58 -9.26 -3.40 15.57
C ARG A 58 -8.91 -4.86 15.31
N THR A 59 -9.75 -5.76 15.80
CA THR A 59 -9.72 -7.17 15.41
C THR A 59 -11.03 -7.50 14.70
N ARG A 60 -10.94 -8.21 13.58
CA ARG A 60 -12.09 -8.80 12.88
C ARG A 60 -11.71 -10.21 12.47
N GLU A 61 -12.49 -11.19 12.94
CA GLU A 61 -12.23 -12.62 12.70
C GLU A 61 -10.79 -12.97 13.10
N GLU A 62 -9.99 -13.48 12.16
CA GLU A 62 -8.59 -13.86 12.37
C GLU A 62 -7.59 -12.76 11.98
N VAL A 63 -8.07 -11.53 11.73
CA VAL A 63 -7.24 -10.39 11.30
C VAL A 63 -7.19 -9.32 12.38
N VAL A 64 -5.98 -8.95 12.78
CA VAL A 64 -5.72 -7.82 13.68
C VAL A 64 -5.10 -6.67 12.89
N ILE A 65 -5.74 -5.50 12.96
CA ILE A 65 -5.25 -4.26 12.36
C ILE A 65 -4.46 -3.50 13.42
N TYR A 66 -3.22 -3.18 13.09
CA TYR A 66 -2.32 -2.39 13.93
C TYR A 66 -2.10 -1.01 13.33
N ARG A 67 -1.81 -0.03 14.19
CA ARG A 67 -1.35 1.30 13.81
C ARG A 67 -0.05 1.57 14.54
N GLU A 68 0.90 2.15 13.83
CA GLU A 68 2.14 2.63 14.44
C GLU A 68 1.79 3.71 15.48
N ARG A 69 2.52 3.72 16.59
CA ARG A 69 2.24 4.64 17.70
C ARG A 69 2.59 6.08 17.41
#